data_AF-A0A6P0XTS8-F1
#
_entry.id   AF-A0A6P0XTS8-F1
#
_cell.length_a   1.000
_cell.length_b   1.000
_cell.length_c   1.000
_cell.angle_alpha   90.00
_cell.angle_beta   90.00
_cell.angle_gamma   90.00
#
_symmetry.space_group_name_H-M   'P 1'
#
loop_
_entity.id
_entity.type
_entity.pdbx_description
1 polymer ?
#
loop_
_entity_poly.entity_id
_entity_poly.type
_entity_poly.pdbx_seq_one_letter_code
_entity_poly.pdbx_strand_id
1 'polypeptide(L)'
;MTQPATFLGDDHKDHSTTRKFLSTLYRELHPSQLLPSVTAGIVTGVIGVIRAISYAALIFSGTLSGYLTIGVGIAVFSTAAISIVVGLMSSLPGMIATPLAAPTAILAILAAAIAETMGQTSSETEMLVTVVAAIALSSILTGIFLFVLGKAKLARKIQFIPYPVVGGFMAGTGWLLVR
;
A
#
# COMPACT_ATOMS: atom_id res chain seq x y z
N MET A 1 21.75 6.58 -73.81
CA MET A 1 21.47 5.25 -73.23
C MET A 1 21.64 5.37 -71.73
N THR A 2 20.59 5.78 -71.00
CA THR A 2 19.54 4.96 -70.36
C THR A 2 19.97 4.34 -69.01
N GLN A 3 19.42 4.94 -67.94
CA GLN A 3 19.18 4.54 -66.52
C GLN A 3 18.92 3.03 -66.25
N PRO A 4 18.68 2.53 -64.98
CA PRO A 4 18.73 3.14 -63.62
C PRO A 4 19.17 2.21 -62.42
N ALA A 5 19.24 2.83 -61.23
CA ALA A 5 18.83 2.38 -59.87
C ALA A 5 19.24 1.02 -59.26
N THR A 6 19.74 1.08 -58.01
CA THR A 6 19.18 0.29 -56.89
C THR A 6 19.55 0.92 -55.54
N PHE A 7 18.60 1.64 -54.97
CA PHE A 7 18.55 2.03 -53.56
C PHE A 7 17.93 0.83 -52.84
N LEU A 8 18.73 -0.01 -52.19
CA LEU A 8 18.25 -1.10 -51.35
C LEU A 8 18.68 -0.78 -49.91
N GLY A 9 17.68 -0.60 -49.06
CA GLY A 9 17.86 -0.19 -47.69
C GLY A 9 18.53 -1.25 -46.83
N ASP A 10 19.24 -0.77 -45.81
CA ASP A 10 19.46 -1.52 -44.59
C ASP A 10 18.83 -0.74 -43.44
N ASP A 11 17.63 -1.17 -43.07
CA ASP A 11 17.03 -0.93 -41.76
C ASP A 11 17.94 -1.54 -40.70
N HIS A 12 19.03 -0.84 -40.37
CA HIS A 12 19.93 -1.18 -39.28
C HIS A 12 19.25 -0.85 -37.94
N LYS A 13 18.11 -1.49 -37.66
CA LYS A 13 17.44 -1.38 -36.36
C LYS A 13 18.36 -1.99 -35.30
N ASP A 14 18.72 -1.11 -34.38
CA ASP A 14 19.56 -1.30 -33.22
C ASP A 14 19.21 -2.57 -32.39
N HIS A 15 19.84 -3.68 -32.74
CA HIS A 15 19.76 -4.93 -31.97
C HIS A 15 20.69 -4.93 -30.73
N SER A 16 21.53 -3.90 -30.56
CA SER A 16 22.55 -3.83 -29.51
C SER A 16 21.99 -3.31 -28.19
N THR A 17 21.09 -2.32 -28.25
CA THR A 17 20.47 -1.70 -27.08
C THR A 17 19.42 -2.61 -26.46
N THR A 18 18.64 -3.32 -27.27
CA THR A 18 17.64 -4.31 -26.80
C THR A 18 18.31 -5.46 -26.06
N ARG A 19 19.43 -6.00 -26.57
CA ARG A 19 20.16 -7.09 -25.89
C ARG A 19 20.82 -6.64 -24.59
N LYS A 20 21.34 -5.40 -24.52
CA LYS A 20 21.89 -4.82 -23.28
C LYS A 20 20.81 -4.55 -22.23
N PHE A 21 19.63 -4.08 -22.65
CA PHE A 21 18.50 -3.89 -21.74
C PHE A 21 18.01 -5.24 -21.17
N LEU A 22 17.85 -6.25 -22.04
CA LEU A 22 17.44 -7.59 -21.62
C LEU A 22 18.47 -8.27 -20.71
N SER A 23 19.77 -8.07 -20.95
CA SER A 23 20.80 -8.62 -20.07
C SER A 23 20.92 -7.88 -18.74
N THR A 24 20.61 -6.58 -18.70
CA THR A 24 20.52 -5.80 -17.45
C THR A 24 19.31 -6.25 -16.63
N LEU A 25 18.15 -6.42 -17.28
CA LEU A 25 16.94 -6.95 -16.66
C LEU A 25 17.14 -8.39 -16.14
N TYR A 26 17.81 -9.25 -16.91
CA TYR A 26 18.12 -10.64 -16.53
C TYR A 26 19.13 -10.73 -15.38
N ARG A 27 20.01 -9.72 -15.23
CA ARG A 27 21.00 -9.68 -14.15
C ARG A 27 20.42 -9.09 -12.85
N GLU A 28 19.45 -8.18 -12.96
CA GLU A 28 18.68 -7.66 -11.82
C GLU A 28 17.63 -8.67 -11.31
N LEU A 29 16.98 -9.39 -12.22
CA LEU A 29 16.09 -10.50 -11.87
C LEU A 29 16.95 -11.73 -11.56
N HIS A 30 17.56 -11.79 -10.37
CA HIS A 30 18.24 -13.00 -9.88
C HIS A 30 17.32 -14.24 -10.07
N PRO A 31 17.56 -15.10 -11.09
CA PRO A 31 16.56 -16.09 -11.49
C PRO A 31 16.30 -17.14 -10.41
N SER A 32 17.30 -17.38 -9.55
CA SER A 32 17.24 -18.23 -8.38
C SER A 32 16.31 -17.71 -7.27
N GLN A 33 15.97 -16.42 -7.28
CA GLN A 33 15.12 -15.78 -6.27
C GLN A 33 13.73 -15.42 -6.80
N LEU A 34 13.46 -15.62 -8.09
CA LEU A 34 12.15 -15.34 -8.69
C LEU A 34 11.04 -16.20 -8.07
N LEU A 35 11.27 -17.51 -7.95
CA LEU A 35 10.28 -18.41 -7.38
C LEU A 35 9.98 -18.07 -5.91
N PRO A 36 10.98 -17.90 -5.02
CA PRO A 36 10.76 -17.39 -3.65
C PRO A 36 10.09 -16.01 -3.58
N SER A 37 10.41 -15.10 -4.50
CA SER A 37 9.84 -13.74 -4.47
C SER A 37 8.38 -13.73 -4.93
N VAL A 38 8.04 -14.52 -5.94
CA VAL A 38 6.65 -14.68 -6.40
C VAL A 38 5.81 -15.37 -5.33
N THR A 39 6.32 -16.44 -4.71
CA THR A 39 5.59 -17.11 -3.62
C THR A 39 5.41 -16.18 -2.41
N ALA A 40 6.44 -15.45 -2.00
CA ALA A 40 6.33 -14.43 -0.96
C ALA A 40 5.34 -13.32 -1.34
N GLY A 41 5.35 -12.85 -2.58
CA GLY A 41 4.42 -11.85 -3.10
C GLY A 41 2.96 -12.35 -3.07
N ILE A 42 2.71 -13.59 -3.46
CA ILE A 42 1.37 -14.20 -3.41
C ILE A 42 0.90 -14.32 -1.96
N VAL A 43 1.74 -14.88 -1.08
CA VAL A 43 1.40 -15.06 0.34
C VAL A 43 1.11 -13.71 1.00
N THR A 44 1.97 -12.71 0.78
CA THR A 44 1.80 -11.37 1.33
C THR A 44 0.58 -10.65 0.74
N GLY A 45 0.29 -10.85 -0.54
CA GLY A 45 -0.91 -10.36 -1.21
C GLY A 45 -2.19 -10.93 -0.60
N VAL A 46 -2.27 -12.25 -0.44
CA VAL A 46 -3.41 -12.92 0.22
C VAL A 46 -3.62 -12.41 1.63
N ILE A 47 -2.54 -12.33 2.42
CA ILE A 47 -2.59 -11.77 3.78
C ILE A 47 -3.04 -10.29 3.76
N GLY A 48 -2.61 -9.52 2.76
CA GLY A 48 -3.00 -8.13 2.56
C GLY A 48 -4.50 -7.98 2.28
N VAL A 49 -5.07 -8.84 1.44
CA VAL A 49 -6.51 -8.87 1.14
C VAL A 49 -7.32 -9.24 2.39
N ILE A 50 -6.92 -10.30 3.11
CA ILE A 50 -7.59 -10.70 4.36
C ILE A 50 -7.59 -9.54 5.36
N ARG A 51 -6.45 -8.86 5.52
CA ARG A 51 -6.35 -7.68 6.39
C ARG A 51 -7.22 -6.52 5.90
N ALA A 52 -7.20 -6.20 4.62
CA ALA A 52 -8.02 -5.12 4.05
C ALA A 52 -9.52 -5.35 4.29
N ILE A 53 -10.02 -6.57 4.08
CA ILE A 53 -11.42 -6.93 4.35
C ILE A 53 -11.72 -6.79 5.86
N SER A 54 -10.86 -7.35 6.72
CA SER A 54 -11.04 -7.31 8.18
C SER A 54 -11.07 -5.87 8.71
N TYR A 55 -10.20 -5.01 8.17
CA TYR A 55 -10.09 -3.61 8.58
C TYR A 55 -11.22 -2.74 8.02
N ALA A 56 -11.68 -3.02 6.80
CA ALA A 56 -12.90 -2.41 6.29
C ALA A 56 -14.11 -2.79 7.15
N ALA A 57 -14.24 -4.06 7.56
CA ALA A 57 -15.30 -4.49 8.47
C ALA A 57 -15.24 -3.79 9.83
N LEU A 58 -14.05 -3.48 10.33
CA LEU A 58 -13.88 -2.71 11.56
C LEU A 58 -14.34 -1.25 11.40
N ILE A 59 -13.91 -0.59 10.33
CA ILE A 59 -14.23 0.84 10.06
C ILE A 59 -15.71 1.04 9.76
N PHE A 60 -16.30 0.17 8.92
CA PHE A 60 -17.68 0.28 8.44
C PHE A 60 -18.65 -0.58 9.28
N SER A 61 -18.39 -0.72 10.56
CA SER A 61 -19.28 -1.43 11.48
C SER A 61 -20.45 -0.55 11.97
N GLY A 62 -21.45 -1.16 12.60
CA GLY A 62 -22.59 -0.45 13.18
C GLY A 62 -23.49 0.22 12.12
N THR A 63 -23.73 1.53 12.27
CA THR A 63 -24.59 2.33 11.38
C THR A 63 -24.06 2.44 9.95
N LEU A 64 -22.76 2.16 9.72
CA LEU A 64 -22.15 2.16 8.38
C LEU A 64 -22.16 0.77 7.71
N SER A 65 -22.71 -0.25 8.36
CA SER A 65 -22.67 -1.64 7.85
C SER A 65 -23.30 -1.82 6.48
N GLY A 66 -24.31 -1.01 6.12
CA GLY A 66 -24.91 -1.00 4.79
C GLY A 66 -23.93 -0.65 3.66
N TYR A 67 -22.82 0.05 3.99
CA TYR A 67 -21.79 0.48 3.05
C TYR A 67 -20.52 -0.38 3.12
N LEU A 68 -20.55 -1.50 3.84
CA LEU A 68 -19.39 -2.38 4.01
C LEU A 68 -18.81 -2.83 2.67
N THR A 69 -19.65 -3.16 1.69
CA THR A 69 -19.21 -3.57 0.35
C THR A 69 -18.36 -2.50 -0.33
N ILE A 70 -18.74 -1.23 -0.18
CA ILE A 70 -17.99 -0.09 -0.73
C ILE A 70 -16.68 0.07 0.03
N GLY A 71 -16.72 0.02 1.37
CA GLY A 71 -15.54 0.10 2.23
C GLY A 71 -14.50 -0.98 1.93
N VAL A 72 -14.95 -2.23 1.72
CA VAL A 72 -14.08 -3.34 1.33
C VAL A 72 -13.43 -3.08 -0.03
N GLY A 73 -14.20 -2.61 -1.02
CA GLY A 73 -13.67 -2.25 -2.33
C GLY A 73 -12.55 -1.20 -2.24
N ILE A 74 -12.77 -0.13 -1.47
CA ILE A 74 -11.78 0.92 -1.24
C ILE A 74 -10.53 0.37 -0.54
N ALA A 75 -10.70 -0.42 0.53
CA ALA A 75 -9.59 -0.96 1.31
C ALA A 75 -8.72 -1.94 0.50
N VAL A 76 -9.33 -2.83 -0.27
CA VAL A 76 -8.61 -3.79 -1.12
C VAL A 76 -7.91 -3.07 -2.26
N PHE A 77 -8.60 -2.16 -2.95
CA PHE A 77 -8.03 -1.41 -4.07
C PHE A 77 -6.84 -0.53 -3.62
N SER A 78 -7.01 0.22 -2.53
CA SER A 78 -5.92 1.06 -1.99
C SER A 78 -4.73 0.23 -1.52
N THR A 79 -4.97 -0.91 -0.86
CA THR A 79 -3.89 -1.83 -0.46
C THR A 79 -3.14 -2.35 -1.68
N ALA A 80 -3.84 -2.79 -2.73
CA ALA A 80 -3.21 -3.25 -3.96
C ALA A 80 -2.41 -2.13 -4.64
N ALA A 81 -2.99 -0.94 -4.78
CA ALA A 81 -2.33 0.21 -5.39
C ALA A 81 -1.04 0.60 -4.65
N ILE A 82 -1.08 0.70 -3.32
CA ILE A 82 0.09 1.05 -2.51
C ILE A 82 1.14 -0.06 -2.56
N SER A 83 0.75 -1.33 -2.53
CA SER A 83 1.69 -2.46 -2.67
C SER A 83 2.41 -2.45 -4.01
N ILE A 84 1.72 -2.12 -5.10
CA ILE A 84 2.34 -1.96 -6.42
C ILE A 84 3.32 -0.78 -6.41
N VAL A 85 2.88 0.38 -5.92
CA VAL A 85 3.73 1.58 -5.85
C VAL A 85 4.98 1.32 -5.02
N VAL A 86 4.84 0.71 -3.83
CA VAL A 86 5.99 0.40 -2.96
C VAL A 86 6.85 -0.70 -3.55
N GLY A 87 6.27 -1.73 -4.16
CA GLY A 87 7.02 -2.79 -4.84
C GLY A 87 7.88 -2.28 -5.99
N LEU A 88 7.42 -1.25 -6.72
CA LEU A 88 8.13 -0.66 -7.86
C LEU A 88 9.09 0.47 -7.45
N MET A 89 8.75 1.27 -6.43
CA MET A 89 9.50 2.47 -6.06
C MET A 89 10.42 2.29 -4.85
N SER A 90 10.29 1.19 -4.10
CA SER A 90 11.13 0.95 -2.92
C SER A 90 12.57 0.65 -3.31
N SER A 91 13.51 1.35 -2.68
CA SER A 91 14.95 1.08 -2.78
C SER A 91 15.43 0.00 -1.79
N LEU A 92 14.55 -0.50 -0.92
CA LEU A 92 14.89 -1.51 0.09
C LEU A 92 14.35 -2.90 -0.34
N PRO A 93 15.23 -3.92 -0.46
CA PRO A 93 14.82 -5.25 -0.88
C PRO A 93 13.89 -5.89 0.17
N GLY A 94 12.83 -6.55 -0.31
CA GLY A 94 11.85 -7.22 0.55
C GLY A 94 10.87 -6.29 1.26
N MET A 95 10.77 -5.01 0.88
CA MET A 95 9.74 -4.12 1.41
C MET A 95 8.34 -4.56 0.99
N ILE A 96 7.43 -4.61 1.96
CA ILE A 96 6.03 -4.96 1.75
C ILE A 96 5.17 -3.86 2.36
N ALA A 97 4.35 -3.21 1.54
CA ALA A 97 3.31 -2.34 2.07
C ALA A 97 2.10 -3.19 2.48
N THR A 98 1.68 -3.06 3.73
CA THR A 98 0.47 -3.73 4.20
C THR A 98 -0.28 -2.81 5.14
N PRO A 99 -1.62 -2.92 5.21
CA PRO A 99 -2.39 -2.13 6.16
C PRO A 99 -2.07 -2.59 7.60
N LEU A 100 -2.16 -1.65 8.54
CA LEU A 100 -1.84 -1.86 9.96
C LEU A 100 -3.11 -1.79 10.82
N ALA A 101 -3.16 -2.63 11.85
CA ALA A 101 -4.28 -2.70 12.79
C ALA A 101 -4.45 -1.41 13.61
N ALA A 102 -3.36 -0.86 14.16
CA ALA A 102 -3.44 0.29 15.05
C ALA A 102 -4.01 1.57 14.39
N PRO A 103 -3.56 1.99 13.19
CA PRO A 103 -4.20 3.09 12.48
C PRO A 103 -5.67 2.80 12.12
N THR A 104 -5.98 1.55 11.74
CA THR A 104 -7.35 1.15 11.42
C THR A 104 -8.30 1.32 12.61
N ALA A 105 -7.87 0.93 13.82
CA ALA A 105 -8.67 1.10 15.03
C ALA A 105 -9.01 2.58 15.29
N ILE A 106 -8.04 3.48 15.07
CA ILE A 106 -8.25 4.93 15.19
C ILE A 106 -9.24 5.42 14.12
N LEU A 107 -9.14 4.95 12.88
CA LEU A 107 -10.08 5.29 11.83
C LEU A 107 -11.50 4.78 12.10
N ALA A 108 -11.64 3.60 12.73
CA ALA A 108 -12.95 3.08 13.12
C ALA A 108 -13.61 3.93 14.22
N ILE A 109 -12.83 4.38 15.21
CA ILE A 109 -13.30 5.33 16.23
C ILE A 109 -13.73 6.66 15.58
N LEU A 110 -12.94 7.17 14.64
CA LEU A 110 -13.28 8.38 13.88
C LEU A 110 -14.59 8.21 13.10
N ALA A 111 -14.76 7.09 12.40
CA ALA A 111 -15.98 6.80 11.64
C ALA A 111 -17.22 6.72 12.55
N ALA A 112 -17.10 6.04 13.70
CA ALA A 112 -18.16 5.97 14.69
C ALA A 112 -18.52 7.35 15.26
N ALA A 113 -17.52 8.18 15.59
CA ALA A 113 -17.75 9.54 16.09
C ALA A 113 -18.47 10.42 15.06
N ILE A 114 -18.08 10.35 13.78
CA ILE A 114 -18.77 11.06 12.70
C ILE A 114 -20.22 10.58 12.59
N ALA A 115 -20.45 9.28 12.59
CA ALA A 115 -21.79 8.70 12.50
C ALA A 115 -22.70 9.13 13.67
N GLU A 116 -22.17 9.19 14.89
CA GLU A 116 -22.88 9.65 16.07
C GLU A 116 -23.28 11.13 15.97
N THR A 117 -22.35 11.99 15.51
CA THR A 117 -22.61 13.43 15.35
C THR A 117 -23.62 13.75 14.23
N MET A 118 -23.67 12.93 13.18
CA MET A 118 -24.54 13.15 12.01
C MET A 118 -25.91 12.44 12.12
N GLY A 119 -26.02 11.42 12.97
CA GLY A 119 -27.14 10.46 13.01
C GLY A 119 -28.54 11.00 13.34
N GLN A 120 -28.70 12.32 13.49
CA GLN A 120 -29.99 12.97 13.75
C GLN A 120 -30.46 13.90 12.61
N THR A 121 -29.63 14.22 11.61
CA THR A 121 -29.96 15.31 10.66
C THR A 121 -29.54 15.05 9.21
N SER A 122 -28.67 14.07 8.94
CA SER A 122 -28.08 13.87 7.61
C SER A 122 -28.52 12.58 6.93
N SER A 123 -28.47 12.57 5.60
CA SER A 123 -28.69 11.36 4.79
C SER A 123 -27.55 10.35 4.99
N GLU A 124 -27.84 9.06 4.91
CA GLU A 124 -26.83 7.99 5.03
C GLU A 124 -25.69 8.15 4.01
N THR A 125 -26.00 8.67 2.82
CA THR A 125 -24.99 8.93 1.77
C THR A 125 -24.04 10.06 2.18
N GLU A 126 -24.54 11.11 2.84
CA GLU A 126 -23.71 12.22 3.32
C GLU A 126 -22.76 11.77 4.43
N MET A 127 -23.24 10.86 5.30
CA MET A 127 -22.42 10.24 6.33
C MET A 127 -21.27 9.43 5.72
N LEU A 128 -21.55 8.58 4.72
CA LEU A 128 -20.52 7.82 4.01
C LEU A 128 -19.46 8.75 3.40
N VAL A 129 -19.89 9.78 2.66
CA VAL A 129 -18.99 10.73 2.00
C VAL A 129 -18.13 11.45 3.03
N THR A 130 -18.70 11.83 4.18
CA THR A 130 -17.96 12.52 5.26
C THR A 130 -16.91 11.61 5.89
N VAL A 131 -17.24 10.34 6.16
CA VAL A 131 -16.29 9.37 6.71
C VAL A 131 -15.14 9.11 5.72
N VAL A 132 -15.46 8.88 4.44
CA VAL A 132 -14.44 8.65 3.41
C VAL A 132 -13.57 9.90 3.21
N ALA A 133 -14.16 11.10 3.22
CA ALA A 133 -13.42 12.35 3.12
C ALA A 133 -12.50 12.58 4.33
N ALA A 134 -12.96 12.27 5.54
CA ALA A 134 -12.15 12.36 6.75
C ALA A 134 -10.97 11.38 6.73
N ILE A 135 -11.20 10.14 6.28
CA ILE A 135 -10.13 9.14 6.09
C ILE A 135 -9.14 9.63 5.02
N ALA A 136 -9.61 10.16 3.90
CA ALA A 136 -8.76 10.67 2.83
C ALA A 136 -7.90 11.85 3.30
N LEU A 137 -8.51 12.82 3.98
CA LEU A 137 -7.82 14.00 4.49
C LEU A 137 -6.77 13.62 5.54
N SER A 138 -7.15 12.79 6.52
CA SER A 138 -6.20 12.30 7.53
C SER A 138 -5.05 11.51 6.92
N SER A 139 -5.33 10.67 5.90
CA SER A 139 -4.30 9.92 5.17
C SER A 139 -3.34 10.83 4.39
N ILE A 140 -3.86 11.86 3.71
CA ILE A 140 -3.03 12.84 2.98
C ILE A 140 -2.17 13.64 3.94
N LEU A 141 -2.74 14.17 5.03
CA LEU A 141 -1.99 14.92 6.04
C LEU A 141 -0.91 14.06 6.68
N THR A 142 -1.23 12.81 7.04
CA THR A 142 -0.26 11.84 7.56
C THR A 142 0.82 11.54 6.52
N GLY A 143 0.47 11.35 5.26
CA GLY A 143 1.41 11.10 4.16
C GLY A 143 2.36 12.27 3.95
N ILE A 144 1.86 13.52 3.91
CA ILE A 144 2.68 14.73 3.82
C ILE A 144 3.62 14.83 5.02
N PHE A 145 3.09 14.63 6.23
CA PHE A 145 3.88 14.67 7.45
C PHE A 145 5.02 13.62 7.40
N LEU A 146 4.71 12.37 7.10
CA LEU A 146 5.69 11.29 6.98
C LEU A 146 6.70 11.54 5.86
N PHE A 147 6.28 12.13 4.74
CA PHE A 147 7.16 12.52 3.64
C PHE A 147 8.16 13.59 4.08
N VAL A 148 7.70 14.62 4.81
CA VAL A 148 8.57 15.67 5.38
C VAL A 148 9.54 15.06 6.38
N LEU A 149 9.09 14.16 7.27
CA LEU A 149 9.97 13.47 8.22
C LEU A 149 11.03 12.61 7.51
N GLY A 150 10.64 11.92 6.43
CA GLY A 150 11.54 11.15 5.60
C GLY A 150 12.61 12.02 4.93
N LYS A 151 12.22 13.16 4.36
CA LYS A 151 13.13 14.15 3.77
C LYS A 151 14.09 14.76 4.80
N ALA A 152 13.60 15.02 6.01
CA ALA A 152 14.42 15.52 7.13
C ALA A 152 15.37 14.46 7.72
N LYS A 153 15.31 13.20 7.25
CA LYS A 153 16.09 12.04 7.75
C LYS A 153 15.91 11.82 9.26
N LEU A 154 14.78 12.25 9.83
CA LEU A 154 14.54 12.22 11.26
C LEU A 154 14.40 10.78 11.79
N ALA A 155 14.01 9.84 10.93
CA ALA A 155 13.99 8.40 11.24
C ALA A 155 15.34 7.86 11.74
N ARG A 156 16.47 8.45 11.30
CA ARG A 156 17.82 8.10 11.78
C ARG A 156 18.04 8.42 13.26
N LYS A 157 17.23 9.29 13.86
CA LYS A 157 17.30 9.60 15.30
C LYS A 157 16.45 8.63 16.14
N ILE A 158 15.54 7.87 15.52
CA ILE A 158 14.58 7.00 16.21
C ILE A 158 15.15 5.57 16.37
N GLN A 159 16.25 5.22 15.68
CA GLN A 159 16.93 3.93 15.82
C GLN A 159 17.56 3.67 17.22
N PHE A 160 17.31 4.54 18.21
CA PHE A 160 17.74 4.38 19.59
C PHE A 160 16.65 3.81 20.51
N ILE A 161 15.52 3.32 19.97
CA ILE A 161 14.50 2.68 20.81
C ILE A 161 15.08 1.37 21.39
N PRO A 162 15.18 1.24 22.73
CA PRO A 162 15.69 0.03 23.36
C PRO A 162 14.78 -1.16 23.05
N TYR A 163 15.37 -2.31 22.68
CA TYR A 163 14.64 -3.57 22.47
C TYR A 163 13.65 -3.92 23.60
N PRO A 164 13.91 -3.64 24.89
CA PRO A 164 12.93 -3.86 25.97
C PRO A 164 11.59 -3.15 25.78
N VAL A 165 11.57 -1.94 25.21
CA VAL A 165 10.32 -1.17 25.02
C VAL A 165 9.44 -1.82 23.95
N VAL A 166 10.07 -2.26 22.85
CA VAL A 166 9.38 -2.99 21.78
C VAL A 166 8.87 -4.34 22.29
N GLY A 167 9.69 -5.06 23.07
CA GLY A 167 9.30 -6.33 23.69
C GLY A 167 8.13 -6.19 24.65
N GLY A 168 8.13 -5.17 25.52
CA GLY A 168 7.05 -4.90 26.46
C GLY A 168 5.74 -4.54 25.79
N PHE A 169 5.76 -3.70 24.74
CA PHE A 169 4.57 -3.39 23.95
C PHE A 169 4.00 -4.63 23.26
N MET A 170 4.85 -5.45 22.63
CA MET A 170 4.41 -6.68 21.97
C MET A 170 3.84 -7.70 22.97
N ALA A 171 4.48 -7.89 24.12
CA ALA A 171 3.95 -8.74 25.20
C ALA A 171 2.60 -8.25 25.73
N GLY A 172 2.45 -6.93 25.91
CA GLY A 172 1.19 -6.31 26.33
C GLY A 172 0.07 -6.50 25.30
N THR A 173 0.37 -6.31 24.01
CA THR A 173 -0.62 -6.56 22.93
C THR A 173 -1.04 -8.03 22.89
N GLY A 174 -0.11 -8.97 23.11
CA GLY A 174 -0.42 -10.39 23.22
C GLY A 174 -1.32 -10.72 24.41
N TRP A 175 -1.07 -10.13 25.57
CA TRP A 175 -1.91 -10.31 26.76
C TRP A 175 -3.34 -9.78 26.54
N LEU A 176 -3.49 -8.61 25.92
CA LEU A 176 -4.79 -8.02 25.59
C LEU A 176 -5.60 -8.82 24.56
N LEU A 177 -4.96 -9.66 23.75
CA LEU A 177 -5.67 -10.55 22.83
C LEU A 177 -6.21 -11.81 23.51
N VAL A 178 -5.64 -12.19 24.66
CA VAL A 178 -6.04 -13.38 25.44
C VAL A 178 -7.09 -13.03 26.50
N ARG A 179 -7.27 -11.75 26.82
CA ARG A 179 -8.13 -11.27 27.89
C ARG A 179 -9.26 -10.40 27.37
#